data_AF-A0A1F2XWD8-F1
#
_entry.id   AF-A0A1F2XWD8-F1
#
_cell.length_a   1.000
_cell.length_b   1.000
_cell.length_c   1.000
_cell.angle_alpha   90.00
_cell.angle_beta   90.00
_cell.angle_gamma   90.00
#
_symmetry.space_group_name_H-M   'P 1'
#
loop_
_entity.id
_entity.type
_entity.pdbx_description
1 polymer ?
#
loop_
_entity_poly.entity_id
_entity_poly.type
_entity_poly.pdbx_seq_one_letter_code
_entity_poly.pdbx_strand_id
1 'polypeptide(L)'
;MGRHLPKTLSIGALLAVAILASSSAADKPGTRAAETRSAAATLAGRVTIVTSLESSLRGTFTIRGAISDSGSVQARRAVAASRVRLTETLKGKKGTIRLLATQICGSGGSTWRVLSGSGEYRELTGGGRGTGRISCVGRQPRVRLVHTGSVGTPPPPPPPIAPPGLYAGTTSQSDIVTFEALSDGHSIASLRFHQVRVRCDPDVPPTVAFLSASFPGRYPVDQDGIFAIAESDYTVTGVFTGTSARGTLSYESSRTDPFGTLRTCRSGTLTWGATSPPPPPPAVTPGRYCGVTVQTRSVCFDVTPELRVARFETEVTLLCNVQTSLVLKFVYGGTIAIRSNASFSAGINSAFPLEGGGLAAGLSITGTFQAGVASGSFVLLEPQFPYEGTWYRCRLGRTTWSASRIG
;
A
#
# COMPACT_ATOMS: atom_id res chain seq x y z
N MET A 1 -44.47 34.40 -10.43
CA MET A 1 -43.57 33.61 -9.57
C MET A 1 -42.51 32.93 -10.44
N GLY A 2 -41.43 33.66 -10.73
CA GLY A 2 -40.34 33.18 -11.60
C GLY A 2 -39.28 32.44 -10.78
N ARG A 3 -38.96 31.20 -11.18
CA ARG A 3 -37.84 30.43 -10.61
C ARG A 3 -36.55 30.87 -11.29
N HIS A 4 -35.69 31.58 -10.57
CA HIS A 4 -34.30 31.79 -10.97
C HIS A 4 -33.53 30.46 -10.85
N LEU A 5 -33.10 29.91 -11.99
CA LEU A 5 -32.04 28.91 -12.03
C LEU A 5 -30.70 29.59 -11.69
N PRO A 6 -29.82 28.98 -10.88
CA PRO A 6 -28.48 29.51 -10.68
C PRO A 6 -27.68 29.33 -11.98
N LYS A 7 -27.27 30.45 -12.58
CA LYS A 7 -26.26 30.48 -13.66
C LYS A 7 -24.95 29.91 -13.09
N THR A 8 -24.50 28.81 -13.67
CA THR A 8 -23.15 28.29 -13.48
C THR A 8 -22.19 29.28 -14.16
N LEU A 9 -21.54 30.15 -13.39
CA LEU A 9 -20.42 30.94 -13.90
C LEU A 9 -19.23 30.00 -14.10
N SER A 10 -18.99 29.59 -15.35
CA SER A 10 -17.68 29.09 -15.78
C SER A 10 -16.88 30.30 -16.29
N ILE A 11 -16.11 30.94 -15.41
CA ILE A 11 -15.05 31.84 -15.84
C ILE A 11 -13.83 30.97 -16.10
N GLY A 12 -13.56 30.69 -17.38
CA GLY A 12 -12.31 30.08 -17.82
C GLY A 12 -11.24 31.15 -17.98
N ALA A 13 -10.66 31.61 -16.88
CA ALA A 13 -9.50 32.51 -16.93
C ALA A 13 -8.22 31.68 -17.10
N LEU A 14 -7.62 31.74 -18.29
CA LEU A 14 -6.39 31.03 -18.64
C LEU A 14 -5.22 32.02 -18.48
N LEU A 15 -4.69 32.14 -17.26
CA LEU A 15 -3.52 32.99 -16.96
C LEU A 15 -2.30 32.10 -16.70
N ALA A 16 -1.25 32.24 -17.51
CA ALA A 16 0.06 31.63 -17.27
C ALA A 16 0.97 32.69 -16.63
N VAL A 17 1.40 32.46 -15.40
CA VAL A 17 2.27 33.40 -14.67
C VAL A 17 3.59 32.71 -14.34
N ALA A 18 4.69 33.27 -14.82
CA ALA A 18 6.03 32.90 -14.41
C ALA A 18 6.43 33.73 -13.18
N ILE A 19 6.65 33.08 -12.05
CA ILE A 19 7.09 33.74 -10.81
C ILE A 19 8.60 33.51 -10.64
N LEU A 20 9.37 34.60 -10.63
CA LEU A 20 10.78 34.61 -10.24
C LEU A 20 10.86 34.60 -8.71
N ALA A 21 11.36 33.51 -8.12
CA ALA A 21 11.58 33.40 -6.68
C ALA A 21 13.02 33.78 -6.33
N SER A 22 13.20 34.79 -5.48
CA SER A 22 14.45 35.11 -4.79
C SER A 22 14.55 34.25 -3.53
N SER A 23 15.59 33.41 -3.46
CA SER A 23 15.86 32.55 -2.30
C SER A 23 16.64 33.31 -1.21
N SER A 24 16.01 33.59 -0.07
CA SER A 24 16.71 33.94 1.16
C SER A 24 16.82 32.72 2.09
N ALA A 25 18.00 32.53 2.63
CA ALA A 25 18.37 31.40 3.48
C ALA A 25 17.98 31.62 4.95
N ALA A 26 17.78 30.48 5.62
CA ALA A 26 17.83 30.23 7.05
C ALA A 26 16.76 30.88 7.94
N ASP A 27 15.80 30.05 8.38
CA ASP A 27 15.35 30.10 9.78
C ASP A 27 14.95 28.71 10.29
N LYS A 28 15.35 28.42 11.53
CA LYS A 28 15.16 27.14 12.23
C LYS A 28 13.66 26.84 12.44
N PRO A 29 13.14 25.66 12.08
CA PRO A 29 11.80 25.26 12.49
C PRO A 29 11.84 24.63 13.88
N GLY A 30 11.09 25.23 14.81
CA GLY A 30 10.73 24.62 16.08
C GLY A 30 9.93 23.34 15.88
N THR A 31 10.36 22.28 16.55
CA THR A 31 9.78 20.94 16.50
C THR A 31 8.41 20.92 17.16
N ARG A 32 7.34 21.10 16.39
CA ARG A 32 6.03 20.52 16.72
C ARG A 32 5.77 19.37 15.77
N ALA A 33 6.10 18.17 16.24
CA ALA A 33 5.68 16.93 15.62
C ALA A 33 4.15 16.79 15.79
N ALA A 34 3.40 17.40 14.87
CA ALA A 34 2.02 17.01 14.64
C ALA A 34 2.06 15.68 13.88
N GLU A 35 1.89 14.59 14.62
CA GLU A 35 1.69 13.23 14.13
C GLU A 35 0.44 13.20 13.23
N THR A 36 0.61 13.60 11.96
CA THR A 36 -0.48 13.58 10.99
C THR A 36 -0.39 12.27 10.23
N ARG A 37 -0.87 11.20 10.88
CA ARG A 37 -1.08 9.91 10.25
C ARG A 37 -1.92 10.12 8.99
N SER A 38 -1.37 9.68 7.86
CA SER A 38 -2.08 9.57 6.59
C SER A 38 -3.08 8.44 6.71
N ALA A 39 -4.24 8.69 7.32
CA ALA A 39 -5.33 7.73 7.32
C ALA A 39 -5.97 7.76 5.93
N ALA A 40 -5.64 6.76 5.11
CA ALA A 40 -6.72 6.11 4.36
C ALA A 40 -7.78 5.82 5.42
N ALA A 41 -8.85 6.63 5.47
CA ALA A 41 -9.81 6.57 6.55
C ALA A 41 -10.32 5.13 6.61
N THR A 42 -9.86 4.40 7.63
CA THR A 42 -10.17 2.99 7.79
C THR A 42 -11.68 2.93 7.81
N LEU A 43 -12.30 2.35 6.77
CA LEU A 43 -13.75 2.13 6.68
C LEU A 43 -14.12 1.03 7.66
N ALA A 44 -13.89 1.30 8.95
CA ALA A 44 -14.10 0.42 10.07
C ALA A 44 -15.23 0.98 10.92
N GLY A 45 -16.27 0.18 11.11
CA GLY A 45 -17.38 0.56 11.99
C GLY A 45 -18.64 -0.24 11.74
N ARG A 46 -19.69 0.08 12.51
CA ARG A 46 -20.99 -0.59 12.39
C ARG A 46 -21.68 -0.20 11.09
N VAL A 47 -22.35 -1.17 10.47
CA VAL A 47 -23.20 -0.95 9.30
C VAL A 47 -24.55 -1.62 9.48
N THR A 48 -25.55 -0.99 8.87
CA THR A 48 -26.88 -1.55 8.67
C THR A 48 -27.20 -1.51 7.18
N ILE A 49 -27.42 -2.68 6.59
CA ILE A 49 -27.76 -2.87 5.18
C ILE A 49 -29.20 -3.39 5.14
N VAL A 50 -30.10 -2.64 4.54
CA VAL A 50 -31.49 -3.05 4.33
C VAL A 50 -31.67 -3.36 2.85
N THR A 51 -32.06 -4.59 2.53
CA THR A 51 -32.42 -5.00 1.16
C THR A 51 -33.90 -5.31 1.08
N SER A 52 -34.57 -4.79 0.05
CA SER A 52 -35.94 -5.13 -0.30
C SER A 52 -35.90 -5.89 -1.63
N LEU A 53 -36.30 -7.16 -1.60
CA LEU A 53 -36.25 -8.08 -2.73
C LEU A 53 -37.67 -8.45 -3.16
N GLU A 54 -37.93 -8.44 -4.46
CA GLU A 54 -39.14 -9.00 -5.05
C GLU A 54 -39.02 -10.51 -5.28
N SER A 55 -40.10 -11.14 -5.76
CA SER A 55 -40.12 -12.58 -6.07
C SER A 55 -39.09 -12.98 -7.13
N SER A 56 -38.64 -12.03 -7.95
CA SER A 56 -37.56 -12.17 -8.94
C SER A 56 -36.15 -12.15 -8.34
N LEU A 57 -36.03 -11.97 -7.01
CA LEU A 57 -34.77 -11.75 -6.30
C LEU A 57 -34.01 -10.51 -6.79
N ARG A 58 -34.74 -9.51 -7.28
CA ARG A 58 -34.23 -8.18 -7.61
C ARG A 58 -34.95 -7.14 -6.75
N GLY A 59 -34.30 -6.01 -6.51
CA GLY A 59 -34.94 -4.89 -5.83
C GLY A 59 -33.94 -3.81 -5.45
N THR A 60 -34.12 -3.22 -4.27
CA THR A 60 -33.34 -2.05 -3.82
C THR A 60 -32.62 -2.31 -2.51
N PHE A 61 -31.51 -1.65 -2.27
CA PHE A 61 -30.84 -1.66 -0.99
C PHE A 61 -30.51 -0.24 -0.48
N THR A 62 -30.32 -0.15 0.84
CA THR A 62 -29.77 1.03 1.51
C THR A 62 -28.74 0.58 2.55
N ILE A 63 -27.60 1.26 2.62
CA ILE A 63 -26.54 1.05 3.63
C ILE A 63 -26.43 2.32 4.47
N ARG A 64 -26.31 2.16 5.79
CA ARG A 64 -26.09 3.25 6.76
C ARG A 64 -25.03 2.84 7.78
N GLY A 65 -24.36 3.81 8.39
CA GLY A 65 -23.32 3.62 9.41
C GLY A 65 -21.95 4.03 8.90
N ALA A 66 -20.95 3.15 9.05
CA ALA A 66 -19.57 3.38 8.58
C ALA A 66 -19.48 3.68 7.08
N ILE A 67 -20.47 3.22 6.31
CA ILE A 67 -20.65 3.54 4.90
C ILE A 67 -22.11 3.94 4.70
N SER A 68 -22.36 4.88 3.78
CA SER A 68 -23.72 5.19 3.31
C SER A 68 -23.78 5.11 1.79
N ASP A 69 -24.70 4.29 1.28
CA ASP A 69 -24.99 4.17 -0.15
C ASP A 69 -26.41 3.59 -0.34
N SER A 70 -26.91 3.66 -1.57
CA SER A 70 -28.15 3.05 -1.97
C SER A 70 -28.12 2.69 -3.45
N GLY A 71 -28.96 1.74 -3.86
CA GLY A 71 -29.03 1.33 -5.25
C GLY A 71 -29.82 0.06 -5.47
N SER A 72 -29.40 -0.70 -6.47
CA SER A 72 -30.08 -1.94 -6.88
C SER A 72 -29.42 -3.17 -6.25
N VAL A 73 -30.22 -4.16 -5.90
CA VAL A 73 -29.75 -5.47 -5.44
C VAL A 73 -30.25 -6.57 -6.36
N GLN A 74 -29.37 -7.53 -6.65
CA GLN A 74 -29.73 -8.81 -7.24
C GLN A 74 -29.22 -9.94 -6.36
N ALA A 75 -30.10 -10.88 -6.00
CA ALA A 75 -29.75 -12.01 -5.17
C ALA A 75 -29.80 -13.33 -5.93
N ARG A 76 -28.91 -14.26 -5.58
CA ARG A 76 -28.95 -15.66 -6.02
C ARG A 76 -29.16 -16.54 -4.80
N ARG A 77 -30.15 -17.42 -4.89
CA ARG A 77 -30.55 -18.32 -3.80
C ARG A 77 -30.08 -19.74 -4.09
N ALA A 78 -29.40 -20.37 -3.14
CA ALA A 78 -29.08 -21.79 -3.14
C ALA A 78 -29.62 -22.41 -1.84
N VAL A 79 -30.30 -23.56 -1.95
CA VAL A 79 -30.89 -24.27 -0.80
C VAL A 79 -30.18 -25.62 -0.68
N ALA A 80 -29.69 -25.95 0.52
CA ALA A 80 -29.09 -27.23 0.83
C ALA A 80 -29.31 -27.57 2.31
N ALA A 81 -29.73 -28.80 2.60
CA ALA A 81 -29.85 -29.34 3.98
C ALA A 81 -30.47 -28.34 4.98
N SER A 82 -31.70 -27.88 4.68
CA SER A 82 -32.46 -26.98 5.55
C SER A 82 -31.84 -25.59 5.75
N ARG A 83 -30.86 -25.22 4.93
CA ARG A 83 -30.23 -23.90 4.92
C ARG A 83 -30.39 -23.24 3.57
N VAL A 84 -30.60 -21.94 3.61
CA VAL A 84 -30.57 -21.08 2.44
C VAL A 84 -29.33 -20.21 2.48
N ARG A 85 -28.59 -20.23 1.37
CA ARG A 85 -27.48 -19.32 1.08
C ARG A 85 -27.96 -18.31 0.06
N LEU A 86 -27.97 -17.04 0.46
CA LEU A 86 -28.35 -15.92 -0.39
C LEU A 86 -27.09 -15.11 -0.70
N THR A 87 -26.66 -15.15 -1.97
CA THR A 87 -25.58 -14.29 -2.45
C THR A 87 -26.20 -13.02 -3.03
N GLU A 88 -26.03 -11.90 -2.35
CA GLU A 88 -26.57 -10.60 -2.76
C GLU A 88 -25.48 -9.79 -3.46
N THR A 89 -25.80 -9.20 -4.60
CA THR A 89 -24.94 -8.25 -5.32
C THR A 89 -25.59 -6.88 -5.26
N LEU A 90 -25.03 -5.99 -4.45
CA LEU A 90 -25.51 -4.63 -4.24
C LEU A 90 -24.72 -3.69 -5.16
N LYS A 91 -25.40 -3.01 -6.09
CA LYS A 91 -24.81 -2.03 -7.02
C LYS A 91 -25.28 -0.63 -6.65
N GLY A 92 -24.41 0.12 -5.98
CA GLY A 92 -24.65 1.49 -5.53
C GLY A 92 -23.83 2.52 -6.29
N LYS A 93 -23.80 3.75 -5.80
CA LYS A 93 -23.02 4.85 -6.39
C LYS A 93 -21.53 4.71 -6.08
N LYS A 94 -21.19 4.06 -4.96
CA LYS A 94 -19.82 3.89 -4.47
C LYS A 94 -19.12 2.65 -5.02
N GLY A 95 -19.85 1.81 -5.76
CA GLY A 95 -19.32 0.59 -6.38
C GLY A 95 -20.28 -0.58 -6.24
N THR A 96 -19.72 -1.79 -6.31
CA THR A 96 -20.47 -3.04 -6.09
C THR A 96 -19.95 -3.75 -4.85
N ILE A 97 -20.84 -4.28 -4.01
CA ILE A 97 -20.48 -5.16 -2.91
C ILE A 97 -21.27 -6.47 -3.01
N ARG A 98 -20.58 -7.60 -2.79
CA ARG A 98 -21.20 -8.93 -2.76
C ARG A 98 -21.26 -9.44 -1.33
N LEU A 99 -22.43 -9.85 -0.90
CA LEU A 99 -22.66 -10.42 0.43
C LEU A 99 -23.04 -11.89 0.31
N LEU A 100 -22.69 -12.67 1.33
CA LEU A 100 -23.24 -14.00 1.56
C LEU A 100 -24.03 -13.99 2.86
N ALA A 101 -25.34 -14.11 2.77
CA ALA A 101 -26.21 -14.38 3.90
C ALA A 101 -26.55 -15.87 3.99
N THR A 102 -26.48 -16.44 5.20
CA THR A 102 -26.83 -17.84 5.48
C THR A 102 -27.90 -17.88 6.55
N GLN A 103 -28.98 -18.62 6.28
CA GLN A 103 -30.13 -18.72 7.15
C GLN A 103 -30.64 -20.17 7.21
N ILE A 104 -31.20 -20.57 8.35
CA ILE A 104 -31.98 -21.80 8.47
C ILE A 104 -33.37 -21.53 7.88
N CYS A 105 -33.89 -22.42 7.04
CA CYS A 105 -35.19 -22.26 6.39
C CYS A 105 -36.28 -21.83 7.38
N GLY A 106 -36.99 -20.73 7.08
CA GLY A 106 -38.10 -20.24 7.90
C GLY A 106 -37.70 -19.55 9.22
N SER A 107 -36.43 -19.57 9.61
CA SER A 107 -35.97 -18.81 10.77
C SER A 107 -36.01 -17.30 10.46
N GLY A 108 -36.14 -16.47 11.50
CA GLY A 108 -36.10 -15.01 11.36
C GLY A 108 -34.69 -14.41 11.37
N GLY A 109 -33.67 -15.23 11.61
CA GLY A 109 -32.27 -14.81 11.80
C GLY A 109 -31.34 -15.42 10.75
N SER A 110 -30.32 -14.65 10.37
CA SER A 110 -29.27 -15.05 9.43
C SER A 110 -27.91 -14.58 9.93
N THR A 111 -26.84 -15.18 9.41
CA THR A 111 -25.50 -14.59 9.46
C THR A 111 -25.15 -14.07 8.09
N TRP A 112 -24.36 -13.00 8.01
CA TRP A 112 -23.91 -12.47 6.73
C TRP A 112 -22.42 -12.11 6.79
N ARG A 113 -21.76 -12.13 5.63
CA ARG A 113 -20.39 -11.64 5.45
C ARG A 113 -20.19 -11.00 4.09
N VAL A 114 -19.22 -10.08 4.00
CA VAL A 114 -18.74 -9.54 2.73
C VAL A 114 -17.93 -10.61 2.00
N LEU A 115 -18.20 -10.81 0.71
CA LEU A 115 -17.44 -11.70 -0.17
C LEU A 115 -16.41 -10.94 -0.99
N SER A 116 -16.78 -9.76 -1.49
CA SER A 116 -15.94 -8.91 -2.34
C SER A 116 -16.58 -7.53 -2.49
N GLY A 117 -15.77 -6.55 -2.89
CA GLY A 117 -16.25 -5.22 -3.24
C GLY A 117 -15.41 -4.56 -4.34
N SER A 118 -15.98 -3.55 -4.98
CA SER A 118 -15.33 -2.68 -5.98
C SER A 118 -15.60 -1.21 -5.68
N GLY A 119 -14.87 -0.29 -6.33
CA GLY A 119 -14.96 1.14 -6.02
C GLY A 119 -14.51 1.43 -4.59
N GLU A 120 -15.29 2.20 -3.83
CA GLU A 120 -15.02 2.47 -2.40
C GLU A 120 -15.26 1.25 -1.49
N TYR A 121 -15.86 0.17 -2.01
CA TYR A 121 -15.99 -1.09 -1.28
C TYR A 121 -14.80 -2.03 -1.46
N ARG A 122 -13.77 -1.61 -2.23
CA ARG A 122 -12.55 -2.41 -2.41
C ARG A 122 -11.95 -2.70 -1.04
N GLU A 123 -11.49 -3.94 -0.86
CA GLU A 123 -10.91 -4.43 0.40
C GLU A 123 -11.85 -4.39 1.62
N LEU A 124 -13.15 -4.12 1.44
CA LEU A 124 -14.07 -4.20 2.57
C LEU A 124 -14.25 -5.66 3.00
N THR A 125 -13.99 -5.91 4.27
CA THR A 125 -14.28 -7.16 4.96
C THR A 125 -15.29 -6.90 6.06
N GLY A 126 -15.93 -7.95 6.56
CA GLY A 126 -16.88 -7.81 7.66
C GLY A 126 -18.04 -8.78 7.57
N GLY A 127 -18.95 -8.62 8.51
CA GLY A 127 -20.12 -9.48 8.65
C GLY A 127 -20.92 -9.16 9.90
N GLY A 128 -21.94 -9.98 10.14
CA GLY A 128 -22.76 -9.85 11.31
C GLY A 128 -24.01 -10.72 11.25
N ARG A 129 -25.10 -10.21 11.82
CA ARG A 129 -26.39 -10.88 11.89
C ARG A 129 -27.38 -10.18 10.99
N GLY A 130 -28.25 -10.95 10.34
CA GLY A 130 -29.35 -10.42 9.56
C GLY A 130 -30.70 -10.85 10.12
N THR A 131 -31.73 -10.05 9.90
CA THR A 131 -33.12 -10.42 10.18
C THR A 131 -33.95 -10.43 8.91
N GLY A 132 -35.05 -11.19 8.93
CA GLY A 132 -35.90 -11.45 7.78
C GLY A 132 -36.08 -12.95 7.56
N ARG A 133 -37.14 -13.36 6.87
CA ARG A 133 -37.46 -14.78 6.64
C ARG A 133 -37.32 -15.12 5.16
N ILE A 134 -36.48 -16.10 4.87
CA ILE A 134 -36.29 -16.66 3.54
C ILE A 134 -36.82 -18.11 3.59
N SER A 135 -37.95 -18.36 2.93
CA SER A 135 -38.49 -19.71 2.68
C SER A 135 -37.60 -20.54 1.76
N CYS A 136 -37.41 -21.81 2.09
CA CYS A 136 -36.70 -22.75 1.21
C CYS A 136 -37.54 -23.33 0.08
N VAL A 137 -38.86 -23.14 0.15
CA VAL A 137 -39.82 -23.68 -0.82
C VAL A 137 -40.55 -22.54 -1.54
N GLY A 138 -40.75 -22.70 -2.84
CA GLY A 138 -41.58 -21.81 -3.66
C GLY A 138 -40.95 -20.47 -4.07
N ARG A 139 -41.74 -19.71 -4.84
CA ARG A 139 -41.52 -18.27 -5.09
C ARG A 139 -41.79 -17.52 -3.79
N GLN A 140 -40.88 -16.64 -3.40
CA GLN A 140 -41.10 -15.84 -2.20
C GLN A 140 -41.94 -14.60 -2.52
N PRO A 141 -42.83 -14.20 -1.60
CA PRO A 141 -43.37 -12.85 -1.63
C PRO A 141 -42.23 -11.84 -1.45
N ARG A 142 -42.52 -10.54 -1.57
CA ARG A 142 -41.55 -9.48 -1.28
C ARG A 142 -40.89 -9.72 0.08
N VAL A 143 -39.56 -9.78 0.12
CA VAL A 143 -38.78 -10.02 1.33
C VAL A 143 -37.94 -8.79 1.66
N ARG A 144 -38.03 -8.38 2.92
CA ARG A 144 -37.16 -7.34 3.49
C ARG A 144 -36.14 -8.00 4.42
N LEU A 145 -34.86 -7.85 4.10
CA LEU A 145 -33.75 -8.32 4.94
C LEU A 145 -33.04 -7.12 5.55
N VAL A 146 -32.62 -7.25 6.80
CA VAL A 146 -31.86 -6.22 7.52
C VAL A 146 -30.60 -6.87 8.06
N HIS A 147 -29.46 -6.55 7.47
CA HIS A 147 -28.14 -7.01 7.89
C HIS A 147 -27.48 -5.96 8.78
N THR A 148 -27.17 -6.31 10.03
CA THR A 148 -26.43 -5.47 10.96
C THR A 148 -25.10 -6.12 11.32
N GLY A 149 -24.04 -5.34 11.45
CA GLY A 149 -22.72 -5.88 11.76
C GLY A 149 -21.65 -4.81 11.71
N SER A 150 -20.41 -5.25 11.54
CA SER A 150 -19.26 -4.38 11.35
C SER A 150 -18.58 -4.68 10.03
N VAL A 151 -18.04 -3.64 9.43
CA VAL A 151 -17.11 -3.72 8.30
C VAL A 151 -15.79 -3.08 8.70
N GLY A 152 -14.74 -3.44 7.99
CA GLY A 152 -13.38 -2.95 8.17
C GLY A 152 -12.54 -3.27 6.94
N THR A 153 -11.39 -2.63 6.81
CA THR A 153 -10.33 -3.18 5.97
C THR A 153 -9.79 -4.45 6.65
N PRO A 154 -9.30 -5.46 5.90
CA PRO A 154 -8.62 -6.58 6.52
C PRO A 154 -7.50 -6.03 7.43
N PRO A 155 -7.19 -6.71 8.54
CA PRO A 155 -5.99 -6.35 9.28
C PRO A 155 -4.81 -6.35 8.30
N PRO A 156 -3.89 -5.38 8.41
CA PRO A 156 -2.68 -5.41 7.61
C PRO A 156 -2.07 -6.81 7.71
N PRO A 157 -1.56 -7.39 6.60
CA PRO A 157 -0.79 -8.62 6.71
C PRO A 157 0.31 -8.41 7.76
N PRO A 158 0.62 -9.41 8.59
CA PRO A 158 1.74 -9.32 9.52
C PRO A 158 2.98 -8.82 8.77
N PRO A 159 3.78 -7.92 9.35
CA PRO A 159 5.02 -7.50 8.72
C PRO A 159 5.86 -8.74 8.36
N PRO A 160 6.53 -8.73 7.19
CA PRO A 160 7.34 -9.86 6.77
C PRO A 160 8.43 -10.13 7.82
N ILE A 161 8.62 -11.40 8.13
CA ILE A 161 9.53 -11.85 9.19
C ILE A 161 10.98 -11.65 8.73
N ALA A 162 11.25 -12.00 7.48
CA ALA A 162 12.46 -11.67 6.76
C ALA A 162 12.15 -10.62 5.67
N PRO A 163 12.72 -9.41 5.73
CA PRO A 163 12.67 -8.47 4.60
C PRO A 163 13.15 -9.15 3.32
N PRO A 164 12.37 -9.14 2.23
CA PRO A 164 12.79 -9.75 0.98
C PRO A 164 14.05 -9.10 0.42
N GLY A 165 14.97 -9.91 -0.13
CA GLY A 165 16.19 -9.42 -0.75
C GLY A 165 17.36 -10.39 -0.70
N LEU A 166 18.47 -9.97 -1.29
CA LEU A 166 19.74 -10.69 -1.22
C LEU A 166 20.44 -10.37 0.10
N TYR A 167 20.88 -11.38 0.82
CA TYR A 167 21.67 -11.26 2.04
C TYR A 167 23.10 -11.73 1.76
N ALA A 168 24.08 -10.98 2.26
CA ALA A 168 25.48 -11.33 2.16
C ALA A 168 26.23 -11.01 3.46
N GLY A 169 27.25 -11.79 3.77
CA GLY A 169 28.13 -11.53 4.91
C GLY A 169 29.21 -12.59 5.06
N THR A 170 29.61 -12.89 6.30
CA THR A 170 30.78 -13.73 6.56
C THR A 170 30.57 -14.77 7.67
N THR A 171 31.36 -15.83 7.63
CA THR A 171 31.49 -16.84 8.71
C THR A 171 32.61 -16.49 9.69
N SER A 172 32.69 -17.21 10.81
CA SER A 172 33.81 -17.12 11.77
C SER A 172 35.16 -17.56 11.18
N GLN A 173 35.16 -18.19 10.00
CA GLN A 173 36.37 -18.52 9.24
C GLN A 173 36.72 -17.45 8.20
N SER A 174 36.05 -16.29 8.21
CA SER A 174 36.18 -15.21 7.21
C SER A 174 35.79 -15.61 5.79
N ASP A 175 34.97 -16.65 5.65
CA ASP A 175 34.40 -17.08 4.38
C ASP A 175 33.07 -16.34 4.08
N ILE A 176 32.69 -16.26 2.80
CA ILE A 176 31.49 -15.56 2.34
C ILE A 176 30.25 -16.44 2.48
N VAL A 177 29.19 -15.88 3.05
CA VAL A 177 27.83 -16.45 3.04
C VAL A 177 26.88 -15.57 2.23
N THR A 178 26.06 -16.18 1.38
CA THR A 178 25.02 -15.49 0.61
C THR A 178 23.73 -16.29 0.56
N PHE A 179 22.57 -15.64 0.60
CA PHE A 179 21.26 -16.26 0.35
C PHE A 179 20.23 -15.21 -0.06
N GLU A 180 19.06 -15.65 -0.52
CA GLU A 180 17.93 -14.78 -0.84
C GLU A 180 16.78 -15.02 0.15
N ALA A 181 16.27 -13.97 0.78
CA ALA A 181 14.96 -14.00 1.43
C ALA A 181 13.88 -13.69 0.40
N LEU A 182 12.93 -14.61 0.21
CA LEU A 182 11.94 -14.51 -0.84
C LEU A 182 10.87 -13.44 -0.55
N SER A 183 10.14 -13.02 -1.58
CA SER A 183 9.09 -11.98 -1.50
C SER A 183 7.92 -12.31 -0.57
N ASP A 184 7.78 -13.58 -0.17
CA ASP A 184 6.77 -14.00 0.80
C ASP A 184 7.16 -13.67 2.24
N GLY A 185 8.44 -13.36 2.51
CA GLY A 185 8.98 -13.12 3.85
C GLY A 185 8.98 -14.35 4.77
N HIS A 186 8.71 -15.54 4.22
CA HIS A 186 8.52 -16.81 4.95
C HIS A 186 9.41 -17.93 4.42
N SER A 187 10.34 -17.61 3.53
CA SER A 187 11.27 -18.58 2.96
C SER A 187 12.58 -17.93 2.58
N ILE A 188 13.66 -18.70 2.70
CA ILE A 188 14.94 -18.38 2.06
C ILE A 188 15.23 -19.35 0.91
N ALA A 189 16.10 -18.94 0.01
CA ALA A 189 16.59 -19.76 -1.09
C ALA A 189 18.07 -19.51 -1.37
N SER A 190 18.68 -20.42 -2.14
CA SER A 190 20.02 -20.27 -2.69
C SER A 190 21.11 -19.97 -1.64
N LEU A 191 21.03 -20.58 -0.46
CA LEU A 191 22.02 -20.39 0.59
C LEU A 191 23.35 -21.03 0.18
N ARG A 192 24.44 -20.27 0.30
CA ARG A 192 25.78 -20.71 -0.06
C ARG A 192 26.81 -20.27 0.97
N PHE A 193 27.74 -21.18 1.26
CA PHE A 193 29.00 -20.93 1.95
C PHE A 193 30.12 -21.31 0.99
N HIS A 194 30.96 -20.35 0.62
CA HIS A 194 31.94 -20.52 -0.45
C HIS A 194 33.02 -21.54 -0.07
N GLN A 195 33.46 -21.54 1.18
CA GLN A 195 34.57 -22.32 1.69
C GLN A 195 34.42 -22.63 3.20
N VAL A 196 34.26 -23.92 3.51
CA VAL A 196 34.20 -24.49 4.85
C VAL A 196 35.47 -25.30 5.08
N ARG A 197 36.29 -24.89 6.06
CA ARG A 197 37.46 -25.66 6.45
C ARG A 197 37.05 -26.81 7.36
N VAL A 198 37.38 -28.04 6.96
CA VAL A 198 37.12 -29.27 7.72
C VAL A 198 38.42 -29.98 8.05
N ARG A 199 38.47 -30.66 9.20
CA ARG A 199 39.57 -31.53 9.61
C ARG A 199 39.13 -32.99 9.53
N CYS A 200 39.98 -33.85 9.00
CA CYS A 200 39.68 -35.27 8.82
C CYS A 200 40.66 -36.15 9.61
N ASP A 201 40.12 -37.02 10.45
CA ASP A 201 40.83 -38.07 11.21
C ASP A 201 40.63 -39.43 10.50
N PRO A 202 41.54 -40.43 10.64
CA PRO A 202 42.71 -40.49 11.53
C PRO A 202 44.04 -40.15 10.86
N ASP A 203 44.06 -39.33 9.79
CA ASP A 203 45.32 -38.96 9.15
C ASP A 203 46.28 -38.32 10.19
N VAL A 204 47.55 -38.72 10.20
CA VAL A 204 48.59 -38.14 11.08
C VAL A 204 49.71 -37.57 10.21
N PRO A 205 49.85 -36.23 10.11
CA PRO A 205 49.00 -35.20 10.72
C PRO A 205 47.61 -35.11 10.06
N PRO A 206 46.60 -34.59 10.77
CA PRO A 206 45.23 -34.50 10.26
C PRO A 206 45.15 -33.66 8.98
N THR A 207 44.50 -34.22 7.97
CA THR A 207 44.32 -33.55 6.68
C THR A 207 43.26 -32.46 6.82
N VAL A 208 43.57 -31.25 6.31
CA VAL A 208 42.60 -30.16 6.19
C VAL A 208 42.02 -30.17 4.78
N ALA A 209 40.70 -30.22 4.67
CA ALA A 209 39.99 -30.07 3.40
C ALA A 209 39.15 -28.79 3.38
N PHE A 210 38.90 -28.28 2.20
CA PHE A 210 38.06 -27.10 1.95
C PHE A 210 36.86 -27.52 1.12
N LEU A 211 35.67 -27.36 1.66
CA LEU A 211 34.41 -27.75 1.03
C LEU A 211 33.58 -26.52 0.68
N SER A 212 32.77 -26.57 -0.35
CA SER A 212 31.74 -25.55 -0.61
C SER A 212 30.37 -26.12 -0.26
N ALA A 213 29.56 -25.38 0.51
CA ALA A 213 28.21 -25.79 0.86
C ALA A 213 27.20 -24.96 0.06
N SER A 214 26.28 -25.63 -0.63
CA SER A 214 25.25 -24.98 -1.45
C SER A 214 23.90 -25.67 -1.23
N PHE A 215 22.91 -24.87 -0.88
CA PHE A 215 21.55 -25.29 -0.54
C PHE A 215 20.59 -24.58 -1.51
N PRO A 216 20.33 -25.16 -2.71
CA PRO A 216 19.52 -24.52 -3.74
C PRO A 216 18.01 -24.59 -3.45
N GLY A 217 17.60 -25.34 -2.43
CA GLY A 217 16.21 -25.51 -2.04
C GLY A 217 15.58 -24.22 -1.51
N ARG A 218 14.27 -24.32 -1.25
CA ARG A 218 13.50 -23.30 -0.55
C ARG A 218 13.26 -23.77 0.88
N TYR A 219 13.71 -22.98 1.85
CA TYR A 219 13.67 -23.35 3.25
C TYR A 219 12.71 -22.44 4.01
N PRO A 220 11.75 -23.00 4.77
CA PRO A 220 10.78 -22.20 5.50
C PRO A 220 11.46 -21.40 6.62
N VAL A 221 10.98 -20.17 6.81
CA VAL A 221 11.27 -19.33 7.96
C VAL A 221 10.03 -19.33 8.84
N ASP A 222 10.17 -19.72 10.11
CA ASP A 222 9.05 -19.78 11.03
C ASP A 222 8.60 -18.38 11.51
N GLN A 223 7.61 -18.35 12.41
CA GLN A 223 7.04 -17.10 12.93
C GLN A 223 8.01 -16.27 13.76
N ASP A 224 9.04 -16.91 14.33
CA ASP A 224 10.07 -16.27 15.16
C ASP A 224 11.29 -15.85 14.32
N GLY A 225 11.24 -16.03 13.01
CA GLY A 225 12.33 -15.70 12.09
C GLY A 225 13.44 -16.73 12.09
N ILE A 226 13.19 -17.94 12.57
CA ILE A 226 14.16 -19.02 12.65
C ILE A 226 14.00 -19.94 11.44
N PHE A 227 15.13 -20.41 10.91
CA PHE A 227 15.16 -21.47 9.92
C PHE A 227 16.24 -22.49 10.25
N ALA A 228 16.05 -23.72 9.77
CA ALA A 228 17.02 -24.79 9.89
C ALA A 228 17.09 -25.61 8.59
N ILE A 229 18.29 -26.06 8.24
CA ILE A 229 18.57 -26.87 7.05
C ILE A 229 19.45 -28.03 7.49
N ALA A 230 19.06 -29.26 7.12
CA ALA A 230 19.84 -30.47 7.39
C ALA A 230 19.94 -31.28 6.10
N GLU A 231 21.06 -31.16 5.39
CA GLU A 231 21.28 -31.79 4.08
C GLU A 231 22.77 -32.11 3.88
N SER A 232 23.08 -33.23 3.22
CA SER A 232 24.44 -33.57 2.77
C SER A 232 25.52 -33.45 3.86
N ASP A 233 25.26 -34.00 5.05
CA ASP A 233 26.16 -33.95 6.23
C ASP A 233 26.33 -32.54 6.85
N TYR A 234 25.60 -31.54 6.36
CA TYR A 234 25.55 -30.20 6.94
C TYR A 234 24.32 -29.99 7.81
N THR A 235 24.51 -29.25 8.90
CA THR A 235 23.42 -28.64 9.68
C THR A 235 23.61 -27.13 9.70
N VAL A 236 22.59 -26.40 9.27
CA VAL A 236 22.56 -24.93 9.27
C VAL A 236 21.39 -24.47 10.11
N THR A 237 21.60 -23.47 10.94
CA THR A 237 20.53 -22.73 11.61
C THR A 237 20.71 -21.25 11.35
N GLY A 238 19.62 -20.49 11.33
CA GLY A 238 19.67 -19.04 11.26
C GLY A 238 18.46 -18.38 11.89
N VAL A 239 18.63 -17.13 12.29
CA VAL A 239 17.58 -16.27 12.85
C VAL A 239 17.67 -14.88 12.24
N PHE A 240 16.52 -14.33 11.84
CA PHE A 240 16.40 -12.96 11.35
C PHE A 240 16.24 -11.96 12.50
N THR A 241 16.80 -10.77 12.34
CA THR A 241 16.60 -9.62 13.22
C THR A 241 16.63 -8.36 12.36
N GLY A 242 15.46 -7.96 11.85
CA GLY A 242 15.33 -6.87 10.89
C GLY A 242 15.99 -7.21 9.55
N THR A 243 16.89 -6.35 9.08
CA THR A 243 17.64 -6.55 7.82
C THR A 243 18.90 -7.41 7.98
N SER A 244 19.08 -8.04 9.15
CA SER A 244 20.23 -8.88 9.47
C SER A 244 19.78 -10.31 9.74
N ALA A 245 20.63 -11.28 9.44
CA ALA A 245 20.47 -12.68 9.80
C ALA A 245 21.77 -13.20 10.40
N ARG A 246 21.66 -14.10 11.38
CA ARG A 246 22.82 -14.74 12.03
C ARG A 246 22.51 -16.19 12.32
N GLY A 247 23.53 -17.03 12.42
CA GLY A 247 23.29 -18.44 12.67
C GLY A 247 24.54 -19.28 12.84
N THR A 248 24.36 -20.59 12.73
CA THR A 248 25.43 -21.56 12.79
C THR A 248 25.44 -22.50 11.59
N LEU A 249 26.62 -23.04 11.28
CA LEU A 249 26.87 -24.07 10.28
C LEU A 249 27.78 -25.12 10.91
N SER A 250 27.43 -26.40 10.79
CA SER A 250 28.32 -27.52 11.09
C SER A 250 28.30 -28.53 9.96
N TYR A 251 29.42 -29.23 9.78
CA TYR A 251 29.60 -30.34 8.87
C TYR A 251 30.20 -31.51 9.63
N GLU A 252 29.61 -32.69 9.49
CA GLU A 252 30.15 -33.93 10.03
C GLU A 252 29.81 -35.10 9.10
N SER A 253 30.84 -35.69 8.49
CA SER A 253 30.70 -36.86 7.61
C SER A 253 31.67 -37.95 8.06
N SER A 254 31.21 -39.21 8.02
CA SER A 254 32.05 -40.38 8.30
C SER A 254 31.96 -41.34 7.12
N ARG A 255 33.11 -41.67 6.51
CA ARG A 255 33.20 -42.57 5.35
C ARG A 255 34.31 -43.58 5.55
N THR A 256 34.06 -44.84 5.20
CA THR A 256 35.11 -45.86 5.18
C THR A 256 35.85 -45.77 3.85
N ASP A 257 37.17 -45.64 3.90
CA ASP A 257 38.00 -45.61 2.69
C ASP A 257 38.14 -47.02 2.07
N PRO A 258 38.68 -47.17 0.84
CA PRO A 258 38.82 -48.47 0.18
C PRO A 258 39.68 -49.49 0.95
N PHE A 259 40.44 -49.05 1.96
CA PHE A 259 41.30 -49.89 2.79
C PHE A 259 40.62 -50.30 4.11
N GLY A 260 39.34 -49.95 4.30
CA GLY A 260 38.58 -50.28 5.50
C GLY A 260 38.80 -49.30 6.66
N THR A 261 39.49 -48.18 6.46
CA THR A 261 39.72 -47.19 7.51
C THR A 261 38.56 -46.20 7.54
N LEU A 262 37.91 -46.06 8.71
CA LEU A 262 36.88 -45.04 8.92
C LEU A 262 37.54 -43.66 8.99
N ARG A 263 37.20 -42.78 8.04
CA ARG A 263 37.61 -41.37 8.02
C ARG A 263 36.44 -40.49 8.45
N THR A 264 36.64 -39.67 9.48
CA THR A 264 35.64 -38.72 9.97
C THR A 264 36.12 -37.30 9.73
N CYS A 265 35.34 -36.51 8.99
CA CYS A 265 35.63 -35.11 8.70
C CYS A 265 34.65 -34.19 9.45
N ARG A 266 35.17 -33.19 10.18
CA ARG A 266 34.38 -32.24 10.98
C ARG A 266 34.82 -30.80 10.74
N SER A 267 33.86 -29.87 10.62
CA SER A 267 34.14 -28.42 10.66
C SER A 267 34.15 -27.85 12.07
N GLY A 268 33.50 -28.54 13.03
CA GLY A 268 33.00 -27.91 14.26
C GLY A 268 31.82 -26.97 13.95
N THR A 269 31.40 -26.18 14.94
CA THR A 269 30.32 -25.20 14.78
C THR A 269 30.90 -23.86 14.36
N LEU A 270 30.57 -23.41 13.15
CA LEU A 270 30.90 -22.09 12.63
C LEU A 270 29.73 -21.15 12.89
N THR A 271 30.02 -19.92 13.31
CA THR A 271 29.00 -18.87 13.36
C THR A 271 29.04 -18.09 12.05
N TRP A 272 27.91 -17.54 11.64
CA TRP A 272 27.82 -16.69 10.46
C TRP A 272 26.86 -15.52 10.69
N GLY A 273 27.08 -14.44 9.93
CA GLY A 273 26.21 -13.27 9.91
C GLY A 273 26.10 -12.72 8.50
N ALA A 274 24.91 -12.27 8.13
CA ALA A 274 24.61 -11.66 6.84
C ALA A 274 23.68 -10.47 7.01
N THR A 275 23.80 -9.48 6.14
CA THR A 275 22.90 -8.34 6.08
C THR A 275 22.33 -8.22 4.67
N SER A 276 21.07 -7.82 4.57
CA SER A 276 20.57 -7.29 3.30
C SER A 276 21.27 -5.95 3.09
N PRO A 277 21.94 -5.73 1.94
CA PRO A 277 22.40 -4.39 1.62
C PRO A 277 21.17 -3.46 1.59
N PRO A 278 21.33 -2.19 1.97
CA PRO A 278 20.25 -1.22 1.81
C PRO A 278 19.81 -1.27 0.34
N PRO A 279 18.49 -1.22 0.05
CA PRO A 279 18.01 -1.16 -1.32
C PRO A 279 18.79 -0.08 -2.06
N PRO A 280 19.29 -0.33 -3.28
CA PRO A 280 19.93 0.72 -4.06
C PRO A 280 18.96 1.92 -4.09
N PRO A 281 19.45 3.15 -3.84
CA PRO A 281 18.62 4.34 -3.88
C PRO A 281 17.76 4.31 -5.14
N PRO A 282 16.44 4.58 -5.05
CA PRO A 282 15.60 4.53 -6.23
C PRO A 282 16.20 5.43 -7.31
N ALA A 283 16.49 4.85 -8.48
CA ALA A 283 17.09 5.60 -9.57
C ALA A 283 16.08 6.61 -10.11
N VAL A 284 16.14 7.84 -9.59
CA VAL A 284 15.39 8.96 -10.15
C VAL A 284 16.04 9.31 -11.47
N THR A 285 15.31 9.14 -12.56
CA THR A 285 15.82 9.40 -13.90
C THR A 285 15.48 10.82 -14.33
N PRO A 286 16.45 11.66 -14.74
CA PRO A 286 16.16 12.99 -15.26
C PRO A 286 15.21 12.96 -16.47
N GLY A 287 14.31 13.94 -16.58
CA GLY A 287 13.33 14.03 -17.67
C GLY A 287 12.01 14.66 -17.23
N ARG A 288 11.07 14.80 -18.16
CA ARG A 288 9.74 15.34 -17.86
C ARG A 288 8.82 14.23 -17.36
N TYR A 289 8.11 14.50 -16.29
CA TYR A 289 7.10 13.61 -15.71
C TYR A 289 5.74 14.25 -15.88
N CYS A 290 4.77 13.50 -16.39
CA CYS A 290 3.39 13.96 -16.51
C CYS A 290 2.41 12.87 -16.10
N GLY A 291 1.25 13.29 -15.60
CA GLY A 291 0.17 12.40 -15.23
C GLY A 291 -1.04 13.17 -14.72
N VAL A 292 -1.73 12.60 -13.73
CA VAL A 292 -3.02 13.13 -13.27
C VAL A 292 -3.16 13.14 -11.76
N THR A 293 -3.98 14.07 -11.27
CA THR A 293 -4.48 14.12 -9.90
C THR A 293 -5.75 13.26 -9.76
N VAL A 294 -6.16 12.98 -8.52
CA VAL A 294 -7.46 12.33 -8.25
C VAL A 294 -8.67 13.15 -8.70
N GLN A 295 -8.49 14.45 -8.96
CA GLN A 295 -9.51 15.30 -9.57
C GLN A 295 -9.52 15.22 -11.11
N THR A 296 -8.80 14.25 -11.70
CA THR A 296 -8.60 14.09 -13.16
C THR A 296 -7.96 15.30 -13.84
N ARG A 297 -7.19 16.07 -13.06
CA ARG A 297 -6.44 17.25 -13.54
C ARG A 297 -5.02 16.88 -13.88
N SER A 298 -4.40 17.60 -14.81
CA SER A 298 -3.02 17.35 -15.21
C SER A 298 -2.05 17.72 -14.08
N VAL A 299 -0.96 16.96 -13.98
CA VAL A 299 0.25 17.33 -13.24
C VAL A 299 1.45 17.06 -14.13
N CYS A 300 2.38 18.01 -14.23
CA CYS A 300 3.64 17.85 -14.94
C CYS A 300 4.77 18.53 -14.19
N PHE A 301 5.97 17.99 -14.27
CA PHE A 301 7.19 18.62 -13.75
C PHE A 301 8.41 18.02 -14.43
N ASP A 302 9.55 18.71 -14.33
CA ASP A 302 10.81 18.24 -14.86
C ASP A 302 11.72 17.76 -13.70
N VAL A 303 12.43 16.67 -13.91
CA VAL A 303 13.51 16.22 -13.01
C VAL A 303 14.84 16.57 -13.67
N THR A 304 15.65 17.39 -13.00
CA THR A 304 16.97 17.81 -13.49
C THR A 304 18.05 16.76 -13.22
N PRO A 305 19.21 16.80 -13.92
CA PRO A 305 20.35 15.93 -13.64
C PRO A 305 20.87 16.00 -12.20
N GLU A 306 20.69 17.15 -11.53
CA GLU A 306 21.08 17.38 -10.12
C GLU A 306 20.03 16.87 -9.12
N LEU A 307 19.08 16.04 -9.58
CA LEU A 307 18.01 15.47 -8.76
C LEU A 307 17.16 16.54 -8.10
N ARG A 308 16.64 17.46 -8.91
CA ARG A 308 15.67 18.48 -8.48
C ARG A 308 14.38 18.38 -9.28
N VAL A 309 13.25 18.56 -8.62
CA VAL A 309 11.96 18.82 -9.29
C VAL A 309 11.92 20.29 -9.67
N ALA A 310 11.73 20.58 -10.95
CA ALA A 310 11.59 21.92 -11.51
C ALA A 310 10.26 22.03 -12.28
N ARG A 311 9.80 23.27 -12.51
CA ARG A 311 8.62 23.56 -13.35
C ARG A 311 7.39 22.73 -12.97
N PHE A 312 7.06 22.70 -11.68
CA PHE A 312 5.90 21.95 -11.21
C PHE A 312 4.61 22.66 -11.64
N GLU A 313 3.88 22.02 -12.55
CA GLU A 313 2.65 22.49 -13.18
C GLU A 313 1.50 21.57 -12.76
N THR A 314 0.39 22.12 -12.26
CA THR A 314 -0.81 21.32 -11.93
C THR A 314 -2.08 22.14 -12.09
N GLU A 315 -3.20 21.49 -12.37
CA GLU A 315 -4.52 22.09 -12.31
C GLU A 315 -5.27 21.62 -11.05
N VAL A 316 -5.98 22.53 -10.38
CA VAL A 316 -6.73 22.25 -9.15
C VAL A 316 -8.14 22.78 -9.24
N THR A 317 -9.12 22.00 -8.79
CA THR A 317 -10.51 22.45 -8.64
C THR A 317 -10.77 22.77 -7.17
N LEU A 318 -10.97 24.04 -6.85
CA LEU A 318 -11.32 24.52 -5.52
C LEU A 318 -12.84 24.53 -5.33
N LEU A 319 -13.30 24.19 -4.13
CA LEU A 319 -14.69 24.37 -3.71
C LEU A 319 -14.79 25.58 -2.80
N CYS A 320 -15.60 26.57 -3.18
CA CYS A 320 -15.78 27.80 -2.41
C CYS A 320 -17.19 27.84 -1.77
N ASN A 321 -17.38 28.65 -0.72
CA ASN A 321 -18.54 28.64 0.18
C ASN A 321 -19.94 28.82 -0.46
N VAL A 322 -20.04 29.06 -1.78
CA VAL A 322 -21.29 29.35 -2.50
C VAL A 322 -21.62 28.32 -3.59
N GLN A 323 -21.19 27.06 -3.43
CA GLN A 323 -21.32 25.99 -4.45
C GLN A 323 -20.64 26.30 -5.80
N THR A 324 -19.76 27.31 -5.84
CA THR A 324 -18.94 27.60 -7.01
C THR A 324 -17.67 26.76 -6.95
N SER A 325 -17.30 26.19 -8.10
CA SER A 325 -16.01 25.57 -8.31
C SER A 325 -15.10 26.52 -9.09
N LEU A 326 -13.89 26.74 -8.59
CA LEU A 326 -12.86 27.52 -9.29
C LEU A 326 -11.76 26.58 -9.75
N VAL A 327 -11.42 26.61 -11.04
CA VAL A 327 -10.29 25.84 -11.58
C VAL A 327 -9.09 26.77 -11.69
N LEU A 328 -7.98 26.40 -11.07
CA LEU A 328 -6.75 27.16 -11.09
C LEU A 328 -5.64 26.34 -11.73
N LYS A 329 -4.83 26.98 -12.57
CA LYS A 329 -3.56 26.44 -13.03
C LYS A 329 -2.44 26.97 -12.14
N PHE A 330 -1.71 26.07 -11.51
CA PHE A 330 -0.56 26.35 -10.67
C PHE A 330 0.72 26.05 -11.44
N VAL A 331 1.67 26.99 -11.43
CA VAL A 331 3.01 26.83 -12.02
C VAL A 331 4.05 27.31 -11.01
N TYR A 332 4.92 26.40 -10.57
CA TYR A 332 6.05 26.73 -9.70
C TYR A 332 7.33 26.83 -10.50
N GLY A 333 7.90 28.04 -10.56
CA GLY A 333 9.15 28.32 -11.25
C GLY A 333 10.42 27.95 -10.49
N GLY A 334 10.32 27.61 -9.20
CA GLY A 334 11.48 27.24 -8.39
C GLY A 334 11.91 25.78 -8.57
N THR A 335 12.84 25.34 -7.71
CA THR A 335 13.30 23.94 -7.67
C THR A 335 13.13 23.33 -6.29
N ILE A 336 12.82 22.04 -6.24
CA ILE A 336 12.66 21.25 -5.02
C ILE A 336 13.71 20.14 -5.02
N ALA A 337 14.57 20.10 -4.01
CA ALA A 337 15.59 19.06 -3.89
C ALA A 337 14.95 17.68 -3.65
N ILE A 338 15.42 16.67 -4.38
CA ILE A 338 15.07 15.27 -4.17
C ILE A 338 16.10 14.67 -3.21
N ARG A 339 15.61 14.05 -2.14
CA ARG A 339 16.44 13.41 -1.10
C ARG A 339 16.99 12.07 -1.59
N SER A 340 17.98 11.52 -0.89
CA SER A 340 18.60 10.22 -1.21
C SER A 340 17.62 9.03 -1.18
N ASN A 341 16.52 9.15 -0.45
CA ASN A 341 15.42 8.17 -0.45
C ASN A 341 14.40 8.41 -1.58
N ALA A 342 14.74 9.22 -2.58
CA ALA A 342 13.90 9.62 -3.71
C ALA A 342 12.59 10.35 -3.33
N SER A 343 12.53 10.96 -2.15
CA SER A 343 11.40 11.81 -1.74
C SER A 343 11.70 13.30 -1.90
N PHE A 344 10.67 14.12 -2.09
CA PHE A 344 10.78 15.58 -2.12
C PHE A 344 9.60 16.24 -1.41
N SER A 345 9.82 17.44 -0.89
CA SER A 345 8.78 18.23 -0.23
C SER A 345 9.09 19.73 -0.31
N ALA A 346 8.10 20.56 -0.59
CA ALA A 346 8.22 22.01 -0.55
C ALA A 346 6.94 22.68 -0.05
N GLY A 347 7.10 23.74 0.74
CA GLY A 347 6.06 24.73 0.96
C GLY A 347 6.30 25.92 0.04
N ILE A 348 5.29 26.30 -0.74
CA ILE A 348 5.36 27.35 -1.74
C ILE A 348 4.32 28.40 -1.37
N ASN A 349 4.75 29.58 -0.97
CA ASN A 349 3.84 30.70 -0.79
C ASN A 349 3.78 31.47 -2.11
N SER A 350 2.60 31.57 -2.70
CA SER A 350 2.40 32.27 -3.97
C SER A 350 1.21 33.21 -3.89
N ALA A 351 1.37 34.39 -4.46
CA ALA A 351 0.26 35.28 -4.79
C ALA A 351 -0.10 35.04 -6.26
N PHE A 352 -1.31 34.53 -6.50
CA PHE A 352 -1.83 34.36 -7.85
C PHE A 352 -2.58 35.62 -8.23
N PRO A 353 -2.23 36.31 -9.32
CA PRO A 353 -3.06 37.39 -9.82
C PRO A 353 -4.41 36.82 -10.27
N LEU A 354 -5.49 37.33 -9.70
CA LEU A 354 -6.87 37.12 -10.18
C LEU A 354 -7.44 38.50 -10.54
N GLU A 355 -8.31 38.56 -11.55
CA GLU A 355 -9.10 39.76 -11.83
C GLU A 355 -9.93 40.11 -10.59
N GLY A 356 -9.72 41.30 -10.02
CA GLY A 356 -10.42 41.76 -8.82
C GLY A 356 -9.67 41.60 -7.49
N GLY A 357 -8.45 41.05 -7.51
CA GLY A 357 -7.58 40.95 -6.33
C GLY A 357 -6.91 39.58 -6.25
N GLY A 358 -5.58 39.55 -6.08
CA GLY A 358 -4.83 38.30 -6.11
C GLY A 358 -5.26 37.30 -5.03
N LEU A 359 -5.24 36.00 -5.37
CA LEU A 359 -5.34 34.91 -4.41
C LEU A 359 -4.01 34.73 -3.72
N ALA A 360 -3.95 34.95 -2.41
CA ALA A 360 -2.83 34.49 -1.60
C ALA A 360 -3.11 33.05 -1.18
N ALA A 361 -2.27 32.10 -1.60
CA ALA A 361 -2.35 30.73 -1.08
C ALA A 361 -0.97 30.10 -0.92
N GLY A 362 -0.80 29.36 0.16
CA GLY A 362 0.32 28.43 0.31
C GLY A 362 0.00 27.11 -0.39
N LEU A 363 0.98 26.50 -1.05
CA LEU A 363 0.89 25.14 -1.57
C LEU A 363 1.97 24.30 -0.88
N SER A 364 1.55 23.26 -0.17
CA SER A 364 2.47 22.24 0.33
C SER A 364 2.44 21.06 -0.64
N ILE A 365 3.59 20.71 -1.22
CA ILE A 365 3.75 19.57 -2.14
C ILE A 365 4.65 18.54 -1.48
N THR A 366 4.28 17.27 -1.56
CA THR A 366 5.12 16.12 -1.25
C THR A 366 5.08 15.11 -2.39
N GLY A 367 6.19 14.41 -2.62
CA GLY A 367 6.25 13.33 -3.60
C GLY A 367 7.39 12.34 -3.36
N THR A 368 7.32 11.20 -4.02
CA THR A 368 8.31 10.13 -4.01
C THR A 368 8.41 9.49 -5.39
N PHE A 369 9.61 9.05 -5.77
CA PHE A 369 9.81 8.26 -6.99
C PHE A 369 9.95 6.77 -6.64
N GLN A 370 9.23 5.92 -7.36
CA GLN A 370 9.31 4.48 -7.25
C GLN A 370 9.13 3.86 -8.63
N ALA A 371 10.09 3.05 -9.07
CA ALA A 371 10.03 2.32 -10.35
C ALA A 371 9.68 3.20 -11.57
N GLY A 372 10.29 4.39 -11.68
CA GLY A 372 10.04 5.33 -12.79
C GLY A 372 8.71 6.09 -12.71
N VAL A 373 7.89 5.85 -11.69
CA VAL A 373 6.66 6.60 -11.40
C VAL A 373 6.90 7.52 -10.22
N ALA A 374 6.50 8.77 -10.36
CA ALA A 374 6.43 9.72 -9.26
C ALA A 374 5.01 9.78 -8.72
N SER A 375 4.84 9.71 -7.41
CA SER A 375 3.53 9.86 -6.77
C SER A 375 3.63 10.76 -5.56
N GLY A 376 2.52 11.39 -5.18
CA GLY A 376 2.56 12.34 -4.08
C GLY A 376 1.23 12.96 -3.74
N SER A 377 1.29 14.05 -2.99
CA SER A 377 0.12 14.87 -2.65
C SER A 377 0.46 16.35 -2.63
N PHE A 378 -0.55 17.18 -2.79
CA PHE A 378 -0.44 18.59 -2.44
C PHE A 378 -1.69 19.08 -1.70
N VAL A 379 -1.51 20.15 -0.93
CA VAL A 379 -2.55 20.83 -0.14
C VAL A 379 -2.42 22.33 -0.38
N LEU A 380 -3.52 23.00 -0.73
CA LEU A 380 -3.58 24.46 -0.66
C LEU A 380 -3.95 24.88 0.77
N LEU A 381 -3.12 25.73 1.36
CA LEU A 381 -3.31 26.32 2.67
C LEU A 381 -4.18 27.58 2.52
N GLU A 382 -5.38 27.49 3.08
CA GLU A 382 -6.34 28.61 3.27
C GLU A 382 -6.50 29.56 2.07
N PRO A 383 -6.84 29.05 0.87
CA PRO A 383 -7.01 29.92 -0.29
C PRO A 383 -8.18 30.88 -0.06
N GLN A 384 -7.86 32.18 0.01
CA GLN A 384 -8.83 33.25 0.13
C GLN A 384 -8.54 34.40 -0.83
N PHE A 385 -9.58 34.94 -1.44
CA PHE A 385 -9.47 36.05 -2.37
C PHE A 385 -10.71 36.97 -2.27
N PRO A 386 -10.54 38.28 -2.46
CA PRO A 386 -11.66 39.20 -2.64
C PRO A 386 -12.13 39.16 -4.10
N TYR A 387 -13.44 39.19 -4.32
CA TYR A 387 -14.04 39.37 -5.64
C TYR A 387 -15.35 40.14 -5.48
N GLU A 388 -15.52 41.23 -6.23
CA GLU A 388 -16.69 42.13 -6.16
C GLU A 388 -17.04 42.55 -4.71
N GLY A 389 -16.03 42.89 -3.91
CA GLY A 389 -16.21 43.31 -2.51
C GLY A 389 -16.56 42.19 -1.52
N THR A 390 -16.66 40.94 -1.96
CA THR A 390 -16.93 39.77 -1.11
C THR A 390 -15.68 38.91 -0.96
N TRP A 391 -15.40 38.46 0.27
CA TRP A 391 -14.30 37.52 0.53
C TRP A 391 -14.74 36.07 0.33
N TYR A 392 -14.09 35.38 -0.61
CA TYR A 392 -14.29 33.97 -0.85
C TYR A 392 -13.23 33.18 -0.11
N ARG A 393 -13.67 32.24 0.73
CA ARG A 393 -12.81 31.19 1.29
C ARG A 393 -13.08 29.91 0.52
N CYS A 394 -12.02 29.34 -0.01
CA CYS A 394 -12.08 28.07 -0.72
C CYS A 394 -11.36 27.00 0.08
N ARG A 395 -11.69 25.75 -0.22
CA ARG A 395 -11.03 24.60 0.36
C ARG A 395 -10.56 23.68 -0.76
N LEU A 396 -9.31 23.26 -0.64
CA LEU A 396 -8.81 22.08 -1.33
C LEU A 396 -8.45 21.05 -0.27
N GLY A 397 -9.13 19.90 -0.29
CA GLY A 397 -8.65 18.75 0.48
C GLY A 397 -7.28 18.31 -0.02
N ARG A 398 -6.56 17.49 0.75
CA ARG A 398 -5.34 16.85 0.24
C ARG A 398 -5.65 16.14 -1.09
N THR A 399 -4.96 16.56 -2.14
CA THR A 399 -5.13 16.00 -3.49
C THR A 399 -3.91 15.15 -3.80
N THR A 400 -4.12 13.86 -4.07
CA THR A 400 -3.04 12.96 -4.48
C THR A 400 -2.86 12.99 -6.00
N TRP A 401 -1.65 12.67 -6.45
CA TRP A 401 -1.28 12.69 -7.85
C TRP A 401 -0.29 11.58 -8.18
N SER A 402 -0.24 11.19 -9.46
CA SER A 402 0.72 10.23 -10.01
C SER A 402 1.18 10.71 -11.38
N ALA A 403 2.46 10.60 -11.67
CA ALA A 403 3.10 11.03 -12.91
C ALA A 403 4.17 10.02 -13.35
N SER A 404 4.23 9.74 -14.65
CA SER A 404 5.27 8.89 -15.24
C SER A 404 6.17 9.73 -16.13
N ARG A 405 7.43 9.30 -16.30
CA ARG A 405 8.35 9.94 -17.22
C ARG A 405 7.78 9.86 -18.64
N ILE A 406 7.73 11.00 -19.33
CA ILE A 406 7.42 11.10 -20.75
C ILE A 406 8.74 11.32 -21.49
N GLY A 407 9.09 10.38 -22.36
CA GLY A 407 10.36 10.33 -23.07
C GLY A 407 10.57 8.99 -23.73
#